data_AF-O19008-F1
#
_entry.id   AF-O19008-F1
#
_cell.length_a   1.000
_cell.length_b   1.000
_cell.length_c   1.000
_cell.angle_alpha   90.00
_cell.angle_beta   90.00
_cell.angle_gamma   90.00
#
_symmetry.space_group_name_H-M   'P 1'
#
loop_
_entity.id
_entity.type
_entity.pdbx_description
1 polymer ?
#
loop_
_entity_poly.entity_id
_entity_poly.type
_entity_poly.pdbx_seq_one_letter_code
_entity_poly.pdbx_strand_id
1 'polypeptide(L)'
;MSLMVFGLGWRSYKHVSGQMLYFAPDLVLNEQRMKESSLYSLCLTMWQIPQEFVKLQVSQEEFLCMKVLLLLNTIPLEGLRSQNQFEEMRSNYIRELIKAIGLRPKGVVSSSQRFYQL
;
A
#
# COMPACT_ATOMS: atom_id res chain seq x y z
N MET A 1 -0.78 -2.78 12.46
CA MET A 1 -1.44 -1.54 11.96
C MET A 1 -1.21 -1.27 10.48
N SER A 2 -0.08 -1.69 9.89
CA SER A 2 0.31 -1.34 8.51
C SER A 2 -0.74 -1.64 7.45
N LEU A 3 -1.46 -2.77 7.55
CA LEU A 3 -2.55 -3.12 6.62
C LEU A 3 -3.69 -2.10 6.58
N MET A 4 -4.07 -1.56 7.75
CA MET A 4 -5.15 -0.58 7.85
C MET A 4 -4.74 0.74 7.21
N VAL A 5 -3.51 1.19 7.47
CA VAL A 5 -2.96 2.43 6.91
C VAL A 5 -2.75 2.30 5.40
N PHE A 6 -2.27 1.15 4.91
CA PHE A 6 -2.14 0.89 3.47
C PHE A 6 -3.51 0.88 2.78
N GLY A 7 -4.53 0.29 3.41
CA GLY A 7 -5.91 0.36 2.95
C GLY A 7 -6.51 1.77 2.96
N LEU A 8 -6.20 2.58 3.99
CA LEU A 8 -6.56 4.00 4.04
C LEU A 8 -5.91 4.76 2.87
N GLY A 9 -4.61 4.53 2.61
CA GLY A 9 -3.91 5.13 1.48
C GLY A 9 -4.56 4.79 0.14
N TRP A 10 -4.99 3.53 -0.04
CA TRP A 10 -5.70 3.12 -1.25
C TRP A 10 -7.05 3.81 -1.43
N ARG A 11 -7.88 3.86 -0.38
CA ARG A 11 -9.16 4.58 -0.45
C ARG A 11 -8.96 6.06 -0.73
N SER A 12 -7.97 6.67 -0.08
CA SER A 12 -7.59 8.08 -0.28
C SER A 12 -7.15 8.34 -1.72
N TYR A 13 -6.33 7.46 -2.29
CA TYR A 13 -5.94 7.51 -3.69
C TYR A 13 -7.13 7.38 -4.66
N LYS A 14 -8.02 6.40 -4.45
CA LYS A 14 -9.11 6.09 -5.38
C LYS A 14 -10.31 7.03 -5.30
N HIS A 15 -10.65 7.55 -4.12
CA HIS A 15 -11.88 8.33 -3.93
C HIS A 15 -11.65 9.84 -3.87
N VAL A 16 -10.44 10.28 -3.50
CA VAL A 16 -10.12 11.70 -3.29
C VAL A 16 -8.78 12.09 -3.89
N SER A 17 -8.29 11.32 -4.88
CA SER A 17 -7.06 11.59 -5.64
C SER A 17 -5.83 11.82 -4.76
N GLY A 18 -5.81 11.20 -3.58
CA GLY A 18 -4.79 11.35 -2.56
C GLY A 18 -4.75 12.69 -1.84
N GLN A 19 -5.64 13.63 -2.12
CA GLN A 19 -5.64 14.98 -1.54
C GLN A 19 -6.21 15.06 -0.10
N MET A 20 -6.87 14.00 0.36
CA MET A 20 -7.47 13.91 1.69
C MET A 20 -7.33 12.49 2.23
N LEU A 21 -7.51 12.31 3.54
CA LEU A 21 -7.56 10.97 4.15
C LEU A 21 -9.00 10.46 4.16
N TYR A 22 -9.27 9.45 3.33
CA TYR A 22 -10.58 8.83 3.19
C TYR A 22 -10.70 7.59 4.09
N PHE A 23 -11.11 7.79 5.35
CA PHE A 23 -11.29 6.68 6.28
C PHE A 23 -12.51 5.84 5.91
N ALA A 24 -13.64 6.51 5.68
CA ALA A 24 -14.92 5.93 5.27
C ALA A 24 -15.74 6.98 4.50
N PRO A 25 -16.86 6.63 3.83
CA PRO A 25 -17.69 7.59 3.11
C PRO A 25 -18.22 8.75 3.96
N ASP A 26 -18.48 8.48 5.24
CA ASP A 26 -18.95 9.41 6.26
C ASP A 26 -17.81 10.06 7.07
N LEU A 27 -16.56 9.64 6.86
CA LEU A 27 -15.38 10.12 7.57
C LEU A 27 -14.21 10.40 6.61
N VAL A 28 -14.17 11.63 6.12
CA VAL A 28 -13.09 12.16 5.29
C VAL A 28 -12.42 13.33 6.02
N LEU A 29 -11.11 13.25 6.18
CA LEU A 29 -10.30 14.30 6.81
C LEU A 29 -9.56 15.09 5.71
N ASN A 30 -9.90 16.37 5.59
CA ASN A 30 -9.09 17.35 4.90
C ASN A 30 -8.02 17.93 5.84
N GLU A 31 -7.12 18.77 5.32
CA GLU A 31 -6.04 19.34 6.12
C GLU A 31 -6.55 20.11 7.36
N GLN A 32 -7.64 20.86 7.23
CA GLN A 32 -8.25 21.57 8.36
C GLN A 32 -8.68 20.60 9.48
N ARG A 33 -9.46 19.56 9.15
CA ARG A 33 -9.89 18.54 10.11
C ARG A 33 -8.73 17.77 10.71
N MET A 34 -7.65 17.56 9.96
CA MET A 34 -6.42 16.97 10.50
C MET A 34 -5.81 17.89 11.57
N LYS A 35 -5.73 19.20 11.33
CA LYS A 35 -5.19 20.20 12.29
C LYS A 35 -6.04 20.31 13.56
N GLU A 36 -7.36 20.18 13.42
CA GLU A 36 -8.30 20.19 14.54
C GLU A 36 -8.25 18.89 15.36
N SER A 37 -7.68 17.80 14.81
CA SER A 37 -7.51 16.55 15.52
C SER A 37 -6.26 16.57 16.42
N SER A 38 -6.29 15.81 17.52
CA SER A 38 -5.11 15.53 18.34
C SER A 38 -4.06 14.64 17.64
N LEU A 39 -4.34 14.21 16.40
CA LEU A 39 -3.55 13.26 15.62
C LEU A 39 -2.90 13.90 14.38
N TYR A 40 -2.75 15.22 14.35
CA TYR A 40 -2.28 15.95 13.15
C TYR A 40 -0.97 15.38 12.58
N SER A 41 0.05 15.16 13.42
CA SER A 41 1.34 14.61 12.99
C SER A 41 1.21 13.21 12.37
N LEU A 42 0.41 12.35 12.99
CA LEU A 42 0.14 11.01 12.47
C LEU A 42 -0.64 11.07 11.14
N CYS A 43 -1.60 12.00 11.01
CA CYS A 43 -2.33 12.21 9.77
C CYS A 43 -1.38 12.62 8.64
N LEU A 44 -0.43 13.52 8.89
CA LEU A 44 0.58 13.90 7.89
C LEU A 44 1.41 12.71 7.44
N THR A 45 1.85 11.84 8.36
CA THR A 45 2.57 10.60 8.00
C THR A 45 1.71 9.66 7.17
N MET A 46 0.45 9.43 7.56
CA MET A 46 -0.47 8.59 6.79
C MET A 46 -0.77 9.17 5.40
N TRP A 47 -0.78 10.50 5.26
CA TRP A 47 -1.07 11.20 4.01
C TRP A 47 0.05 11.05 2.96
N GLN A 48 1.26 10.66 3.35
CA GLN A 48 2.35 10.39 2.40
C GLN A 48 2.07 9.19 1.49
N ILE A 49 1.44 8.13 2.01
CA ILE A 49 1.16 6.89 1.26
C ILE A 49 0.29 7.14 0.02
N PRO A 50 -0.89 7.78 0.11
CA PRO A 50 -1.68 8.06 -1.08
C PRO A 50 -0.97 9.00 -2.06
N GLN A 51 -0.09 9.89 -1.61
CA GLN A 51 0.72 10.73 -2.51
C GLN A 51 1.70 9.89 -3.34
N GLU A 52 2.38 8.93 -2.73
CA GLU A 52 3.23 7.99 -3.48
C GLU A 52 2.40 7.09 -4.42
N PHE A 53 1.18 6.70 -4.05
CA PHE A 53 0.28 5.97 -4.96
C PHE A 53 -0.11 6.80 -6.18
N VAL A 54 -0.39 8.09 -6.01
CA VAL A 54 -0.64 9.03 -7.11
C VAL A 54 0.59 9.12 -8.01
N LYS A 55 1.77 9.35 -7.43
CA LYS A 55 3.03 9.48 -8.18
C LYS A 55 3.37 8.21 -8.96
N LEU A 56 3.21 7.04 -8.36
CA LEU A 56 3.51 5.74 -8.97
C LEU A 56 2.37 5.21 -9.84
N GLN A 57 1.22 5.88 -9.84
CA GLN A 57 -0.02 5.47 -10.51
C GLN A 57 -0.33 4.00 -10.22
N VAL A 58 -0.35 3.61 -8.95
CA VAL A 58 -0.46 2.20 -8.53
C VAL A 58 -1.77 1.59 -9.04
N SER A 59 -1.67 0.40 -9.65
CA SER A 59 -2.83 -0.36 -10.13
C SER A 59 -3.51 -1.12 -8.99
N GLN A 60 -4.73 -1.61 -9.23
CA GLN A 60 -5.44 -2.39 -8.21
C GLN A 60 -4.76 -3.73 -7.94
N GLU A 61 -4.24 -4.37 -8.99
CA GLU A 61 -3.54 -5.65 -8.93
C GLU A 61 -2.24 -5.52 -8.13
N GLU A 62 -1.47 -4.45 -8.38
CA GLU A 62 -0.25 -4.14 -7.62
C GLU A 62 -0.58 -3.88 -6.14
N PHE A 63 -1.60 -3.06 -5.87
CA PHE A 63 -2.06 -2.79 -4.51
C PHE A 63 -2.45 -4.06 -3.76
N LEU A 64 -3.23 -4.95 -4.39
CA LEU A 64 -3.67 -6.19 -3.76
C LEU A 64 -2.49 -7.11 -3.43
N CYS A 65 -1.52 -7.24 -4.34
CA CYS A 65 -0.30 -8.02 -4.10
C CYS A 65 0.52 -7.43 -2.96
N MET A 66 0.81 -6.13 -2.99
CA MET A 66 1.54 -5.44 -1.93
C MET A 66 0.85 -5.55 -0.57
N LYS A 67 -0.49 -5.47 -0.53
CA LYS A 67 -1.26 -5.62 0.71
C LYS A 67 -1.07 -7.01 1.33
N VAL A 68 -1.01 -8.07 0.53
CA VAL A 68 -0.73 -9.42 1.04
C VAL A 68 0.74 -9.54 1.46
N LEU A 69 1.68 -9.00 0.69
CA LEU A 69 3.09 -9.00 1.08
C LEU A 69 3.33 -8.26 2.41
N LEU A 70 2.58 -7.19 2.66
CA LEU A 70 2.60 -6.46 3.93
C LEU A 70 2.06 -7.29 5.10
N LEU A 71 1.04 -8.11 4.88
CA LEU A 71 0.56 -9.09 5.87
C LEU A 71 1.66 -10.10 6.19
N LEU A 72 2.44 -10.49 5.18
CA LEU A 72 3.52 -11.48 5.28
C LEU A 72 4.88 -10.86 5.62
N ASN A 73 4.96 -9.61 6.12
CA ASN A 73 6.23 -8.90 6.32
C ASN A 73 6.76 -8.87 7.75
N THR A 74 6.05 -9.43 8.71
CA THR A 74 6.48 -9.45 10.11
C THR A 74 6.20 -10.83 10.68
N ILE A 75 7.26 -11.49 11.17
CA ILE A 75 7.19 -12.81 11.80
C ILE A 75 7.87 -12.74 13.18
N PRO A 76 7.55 -13.66 14.10
CA PRO A 76 8.26 -13.79 15.37
C PRO A 76 9.75 -14.09 15.16
N LEU A 77 10.60 -13.73 16.13
CA LEU A 77 12.04 -13.95 16.06
C LEU A 77 12.38 -15.45 16.04
N GLU A 78 11.59 -16.24 16.77
CA GLU A 78 11.64 -17.70 16.82
C GLU A 78 11.11 -18.38 15.54
N GLY A 79 10.56 -17.61 14.61
CA GLY A 79 9.94 -18.11 13.39
C GLY A 79 8.50 -18.60 13.58
N LEU A 80 7.89 -19.07 12.50
CA LEU A 80 6.54 -19.63 12.51
C LEU A 80 6.58 -21.16 12.60
N ARG A 81 5.53 -21.74 13.18
CA ARG A 81 5.36 -23.20 13.26
C ARG A 81 5.50 -23.90 11.89
N SER A 82 5.03 -23.24 10.82
CA SER A 82 5.06 -23.75 9.44
C SER A 82 5.85 -22.80 8.54
N GLN A 83 7.11 -22.54 8.90
CA GLN A 83 7.98 -21.56 8.24
C GLN A 83 8.06 -21.76 6.71
N ASN A 84 8.27 -23.00 6.24
CA ASN A 84 8.38 -23.28 4.80
C ASN A 84 7.11 -22.89 4.02
N GLN A 85 5.93 -23.13 4.58
CA GLN A 85 4.65 -22.80 3.94
C GLN A 85 4.44 -21.28 3.89
N PHE A 86 4.87 -20.57 4.94
CA PHE A 86 4.85 -19.11 4.96
C PHE A 86 5.79 -18.52 3.88
N GLU A 87 7.01 -19.05 3.77
CA GLU A 87 7.98 -18.61 2.77
C GLU A 87 7.51 -18.91 1.35
N GLU A 88 6.91 -20.08 1.12
CA GLU A 88 6.29 -20.43 -0.15
C GLU A 88 5.17 -19.44 -0.51
N MET A 89 4.26 -19.16 0.44
CA MET A 89 3.19 -18.19 0.25
C MET A 89 3.76 -16.80 -0.09
N ARG A 90 4.75 -16.31 0.66
CA ARG A 90 5.38 -15.02 0.41
C ARG A 90 6.05 -14.99 -0.98
N SER A 91 6.76 -16.04 -1.35
CA SER A 91 7.42 -16.18 -2.65
C SER A 91 6.40 -16.19 -3.81
N ASN A 92 5.26 -16.86 -3.63
CA ASN A 92 4.16 -16.83 -4.60
C ASN A 92 3.62 -15.41 -4.80
N TYR A 93 3.36 -14.65 -3.73
CA TYR A 93 2.86 -13.28 -3.87
C TYR A 93 3.90 -12.30 -4.44
N ILE A 94 5.21 -12.53 -4.25
CA ILE A 94 6.26 -11.78 -4.94
C ILE A 94 6.16 -12.02 -6.46
N ARG A 95 5.97 -13.27 -6.89
CA ARG A 95 5.77 -13.61 -8.32
C ARG A 95 4.51 -12.96 -8.88
N GLU A 96 3.41 -12.96 -8.12
CA GLU A 96 2.18 -12.30 -8.56
C GLU A 96 2.34 -10.79 -8.70
N LEU A 97 3.12 -10.13 -7.82
CA LEU A 97 3.45 -8.71 -8.00
C LEU A 97 4.23 -8.45 -9.30
N ILE A 98 5.22 -9.30 -9.61
CA ILE A 98 5.98 -9.20 -10.87
C ILE A 98 5.06 -9.35 -12.09
N LYS A 99 4.11 -10.29 -12.04
CA LYS A 99 3.10 -10.46 -13.09
C LYS A 99 2.21 -9.22 -13.21
N ALA A 100 1.72 -8.69 -12.08
CA ALA A 100 0.88 -7.49 -12.04
C ALA A 100 1.59 -6.27 -12.65
N ILE A 101 2.87 -6.09 -12.35
CA ILE A 101 3.71 -5.06 -12.99
C ILE A 101 3.77 -5.25 -14.51
N GLY A 102 3.88 -6.50 -14.98
CA GLY A 102 3.92 -6.85 -16.40
C GLY A 102 2.60 -6.67 -17.16
N LEU A 103 1.46 -6.58 -16.47
CA LEU A 103 0.16 -6.31 -17.09
C LEU A 103 0.00 -4.85 -17.52
N ARG A 104 0.80 -3.93 -16.94
CA ARG A 104 0.76 -2.53 -17.33
C ARG A 104 1.25 -2.36 -18.77
N PRO A 105 0.65 -1.43 -19.55
CA PRO A 105 1.20 -1.06 -20.84
C PRO A 105 2.67 -0.68 -20.68
N LYS A 106 3.53 -1.12 -21.61
CA LYS A 106 4.96 -0.80 -21.58
C LYS A 106 5.13 0.71 -21.51
N GLY A 107 5.51 1.20 -20.33
CA GLY A 107 5.78 2.61 -20.07
C GLY A 107 7.26 2.92 -20.20
N VAL A 108 7.63 4.15 -19.83
CA VAL A 108 9.04 4.62 -19.82
C VAL A 108 9.86 3.89 -18.74
N VAL A 109 9.23 3.46 -17.66
CA VAL A 109 9.90 2.76 -16.55
C VAL A 109 9.94 1.26 -16.83
N SER A 110 11.13 0.66 -16.70
CA SER A 110 11.29 -0.79 -16.85
C SER A 110 10.57 -1.54 -15.71
N SER A 111 10.10 -2.76 -15.99
CA SER A 111 9.44 -3.62 -14.98
C SER A 111 10.31 -3.85 -13.75
N SER A 112 11.63 -4.00 -13.93
CA SER A 112 12.58 -4.16 -12.82
C SER A 112 12.68 -2.92 -11.96
N GLN A 113 12.82 -1.73 -12.57
CA GLN A 113 12.86 -0.47 -11.81
C GLN A 113 11.55 -0.24 -11.05
N ARG A 114 10.41 -0.56 -11.68
CA ARG A 114 9.11 -0.48 -11.02
C ARG A 114 9.00 -1.42 -9.83
N PHE A 115 9.51 -2.64 -9.94
CA PHE A 115 9.54 -3.58 -8.82
C PHE A 115 10.33 -3.03 -7.62
N TYR A 116 11.43 -2.30 -7.84
CA TYR A 116 12.17 -1.64 -6.75
C TYR A 116 11.48 -0.39 -6.19
N GLN A 117 10.57 0.23 -6.94
CA GLN A 117 9.79 1.38 -6.46
C GLN A 117 8.61 0.98 -5.57
N LEU A 118 8.11 -0.25 -5.74
CA LEU A 118 6.98 -0.83 -4.99
C LEU A 118 7.48 -1.62 -3.78
#